data_AF-A0A8J8FHL4-F1
#
_entry.id   AF-A0A8J8FHL4-F1
#
_cell.length_a   1.000
_cell.length_b   1.000
_cell.length_c   1.000
_cell.angle_alpha   90.00
_cell.angle_beta   90.00
_cell.angle_gamma   90.00
#
_symmetry.space_group_name_H-M   'P 1'
#
loop_
_entity.id
_entity.type
_entity.pdbx_description
1 polymer ?
#
loop_
_entity_poly.entity_id
_entity_poly.type
_entity_poly.pdbx_seq_one_letter_code
_entity_poly.pdbx_strand_id
1 'polypeptide(L)' 'MSSPVHDPLSTTVNDNSLIEVKNTTCYMCACRCGIRVTVRDGEVRYIQGNPEHPLNKGV' A
#
# COMPACT_ATOMS: atom_id res chain seq x y z
N MET A 1 -25.19 -11.52 2.93
CA MET A 1 -24.11 -10.68 2.37
C MET A 1 -23.28 -10.22 3.55
N SER A 2 -22.02 -10.63 3.66
CA SER A 2 -21.13 -10.18 4.73
C SER A 2 -20.80 -8.70 4.52
N SER A 3 -20.90 -7.90 5.58
CA SER A 3 -20.50 -6.49 5.52
C SER A 3 -18.98 -6.40 5.26
N PRO A 4 -18.52 -5.42 4.45
CA PRO A 4 -17.10 -5.15 4.28
C PRO A 4 -16.43 -4.84 5.63
N VAL A 5 -15.24 -5.40 5.85
CA VAL A 5 -14.44 -5.14 7.07
C VAL A 5 -13.98 -3.67 7.13
N HIS A 6 -13.84 -3.01 5.97
CA HIS A 6 -13.41 -1.63 5.86
C HIS A 6 -14.47 -0.77 5.15
N ASP A 7 -14.78 0.39 5.74
CA ASP A 7 -15.64 1.41 5.14
C ASP A 7 -14.78 2.39 4.30
N PRO A 8 -14.88 2.36 2.96
CA PRO A 8 -14.14 3.28 2.09
C PRO A 8 -14.66 4.74 2.14
N LEU A 9 -15.81 5.00 2.78
CA LEU A 9 -16.41 6.33 2.91
C LEU A 9 -16.05 7.01 4.24
N SER A 10 -15.42 6.30 5.17
CA SER A 10 -15.00 6.87 6.44
C SER A 10 -13.83 7.85 6.24
N THR A 11 -14.10 9.13 6.48
CA THR A 11 -13.12 10.24 6.49
C THR A 11 -12.44 10.43 7.85
N THR A 12 -12.67 9.55 8.83
CA THR A 12 -11.98 9.62 10.12
C THR A 12 -10.52 9.21 9.94
N VAL A 13 -9.69 10.14 9.50
CA VAL A 13 -8.24 10.03 9.66
C VAL A 13 -8.00 10.22 11.15
N ASN A 14 -7.79 9.14 11.90
CA ASN A 14 -7.38 9.30 13.30
C ASN A 14 -6.06 10.08 13.28
N ASP A 15 -6.02 11.29 13.85
CA ASP A 15 -4.80 12.11 13.87
C ASP A 15 -3.62 11.39 14.57
N ASN A 16 -3.91 10.37 15.37
CA ASN A 16 -2.94 9.51 16.03
C ASN A 16 -2.56 8.25 15.23
N SER A 17 -2.98 8.12 13.96
CA SER A 17 -2.64 6.95 13.14
C SER A 17 -1.16 6.98 12.76
N LEU A 18 -0.44 5.89 13.01
CA LEU A 18 0.95 5.75 12.57
C LEU A 18 0.96 5.38 11.08
N ILE A 19 1.47 6.29 10.25
CA ILE A 19 1.62 6.08 8.80
C ILE A 19 3.08 5.83 8.46
N GLU A 20 3.34 4.67 7.88
CA GLU A 20 4.65 4.28 7.38
C GLU A 20 4.60 3.97 5.90
N VAL A 21 5.68 4.27 5.18
CA VAL A 21 5.86 3.81 3.79
C VAL A 21 7.03 2.85 3.76
N LYS A 22 6.79 1.63 3.30
CA LYS A 22 7.82 0.59 3.16
C LYS A 22 8.03 0.27 1.69
N ASN A 23 9.29 0.12 1.28
CA ASN A 23 9.64 -0.31 -0.06
C ASN A 23 9.86 -1.82 -0.04
N THR A 24 9.26 -2.52 -1.01
CA THR A 24 9.43 -3.97 -1.18
C THR A 24 9.29 -4.32 -2.66
N THR A 25 9.34 -5.62 -2.99
CA THR A 25 9.09 -6.12 -4.34
C THR A 25 7.72 -6.80 -4.41
N CYS A 26 7.09 -6.73 -5.58
CA CYS A 26 5.81 -7.39 -5.86
C CYS A 26 6.04 -8.90 -6.04
N TYR A 27 5.18 -9.70 -5.40
CA TYR A 27 5.25 -11.17 -5.44
C TYR A 27 4.23 -11.81 -6.41
N MET A 28 3.53 -11.01 -7.22
CA MET A 28 2.49 -11.49 -8.11
C MET A 28 3.03 -12.24 -9.34
N CYS A 29 4.23 -11.90 -9.82
CA CYS A 29 4.87 -12.52 -10.97
C CYS A 29 6.40 -12.56 -10.83
N ALA A 30 7.07 -13.18 -11.80
CA ALA A 30 8.53 -13.30 -11.82
C ALA A 30 9.26 -11.95 -12.01
N CYS A 31 8.59 -10.91 -12.48
CA CYS A 31 9.20 -9.60 -12.73
C CYS A 31 9.67 -8.89 -11.46
N ARG A 32 9.13 -9.25 -10.28
CA ARG A 32 9.52 -8.68 -8.98
C ARG A 32 9.59 -7.14 -8.97
N CYS A 33 8.61 -6.47 -9.58
CA CYS A 33 8.54 -5.00 -9.65
C CYS A 33 8.67 -4.35 -8.27
N GLY A 34 9.32 -3.19 -8.16
CA GLY A 34 9.41 -2.48 -6.89
C GLY A 34 8.10 -1.76 -6.59
N ILE A 35 7.66 -1.84 -5.34
CA ILE A 35 6.44 -1.19 -4.87
C ILE A 35 6.72 -0.41 -3.58
N ARG A 36 5.95 0.66 -3.38
CA ARG A 36 5.86 1.40 -2.12
C ARG A 36 4.53 1.07 -1.47
N VAL A 37 4.57 0.59 -0.24
CA VAL A 37 3.41 0.15 0.52
C VAL A 37 3.18 1.13 1.66
N THR A 38 2.06 1.84 1.61
CA THR A 38 1.60 2.68 2.71
C THR A 38 0.87 1.80 3.72
N VAL A 39 1.44 1.74 4.91
CA VAL A 39 0.91 1.02 6.08
C VAL A 39 0.37 2.06 7.05
N ARG A 40 -0.85 1.84 7.54
CA ARG A 40 -1.47 2.65 8.60
C ARG A 40 -1.86 1.73 9.73
N ASP A 41 -1.34 1.97 10.93
CA ASP A 41 -1.64 1.18 12.14
C ASP A 41 -1.40 -0.33 11.94
N GLY A 42 -0.32 -0.67 11.22
CA GLY A 42 0.04 -2.06 10.89
C GLY A 42 -0.73 -2.67 9.72
N GLU A 43 -1.74 -1.98 9.18
CA GLU A 43 -2.54 -2.45 8.04
C GLU A 43 -2.12 -1.81 6.72
N VAL A 44 -2.08 -2.60 5.65
CA VAL A 44 -1.82 -2.09 4.29
C VAL A 44 -3.03 -1.30 3.78
N ARG A 45 -2.81 -0.05 3.34
CA ARG A 45 -3.88 0.81 2.82
C ARG A 45 -3.73 1.14 1.35
N TYR A 46 -2.51 1.45 0.91
CA TYR A 46 -2.24 1.80 -0.48
C TYR A 46 -0.95 1.15 -0.96
N ILE A 47 -0.98 0.63 -2.17
CA ILE A 47 0.18 0.08 -2.87
C ILE A 47 0.34 0.87 -4.16
N GLN A 48 1.56 1.31 -4.45
CA GLN A 48 1.90 2.03 -5.67
C GLN A 48 3.23 1.51 -6.22
N GLY A 49 3.44 1.60 -7.52
CA GLY A 49 4.73 1.31 -8.12
C GLY A 49 5.81 2.22 -7.54
N ASN A 50 7.04 1.70 -7.39
CA ASN A 50 8.19 2.49 -6.97
C ASN A 50 8.82 3.19 -8.19
N PRO A 51 8.79 4.53 -8.29
CA PRO A 51 9.41 5.26 -9.41
C PRO A 51 10.91 4.99 -9.57
N GLU A 52 11.59 4.71 -8.45
CA GLU A 52 13.03 4.47 -8.43
C GLU A 52 13.41 3.03 -8.77
N HIS A 53 12.43 2.12 -8.91
CA HIS A 53 12.74 0.74 -9.22
C HIS A 53 13.00 0.56 -10.72
N PRO A 54 14.15 -0.03 -11.12
CA PRO A 54 14.63 0.01 -12.50
C PRO A 54 13.68 -0.67 -13.49
N LEU A 55 12.91 -1.66 -13.02
CA LEU A 55 12.07 -2.49 -13.87
C LEU A 55 10.73 -1.83 -14.21
N ASN A 56 10.02 -1.26 -13.23
CA ASN A 56 8.67 -0.75 -13.41
C ASN A 56 8.56 0.77 -13.38
N LYS A 57 9.55 1.50 -12.86
CA LYS A 57 9.62 2.97 -12.91
C LYS A 57 8.34 3.67 -12.46
N GLY A 58 7.66 3.11 -11.46
CA GLY A 58 6.42 3.66 -10.90
C GLY A 58 5.11 3.09 -11.47
N VAL A 59 5.19 2.18 -12.45
CA VAL A 59 4.04 1.44 -13.01
C VAL A 59 3.69 0.21 -12.17
#